data_AF-A0A662VYY8-F1
#
_entry.id   AF-A0A662VYY8-F1
#
_cell.length_a   1.000
_cell.length_b   1.000
_cell.length_c   1.000
_cell.angle_alpha   90.00
_cell.angle_beta   90.00
_cell.angle_gamma   90.00
#
_symmetry.space_group_name_H-M   'P 1'
#
loop_
_entity.id
_entity.type
_entity.pdbx_description
1 polymer ?
#
loop_
_entity_poly.entity_id
_entity_poly.type
_entity_poly.pdbx_seq_one_letter_code
_entity_poly.pdbx_strand_id
1 'polypeptide(L)' 'AFVIEATCRGCGACAAVCREEAINLRGYTYDQLRSQIDAMLEEVEE' A
#
# COMPACT_ATOMS: atom_id res chain seq x y z
N ALA A 1 -10.60 10.90 -1.20
CA ALA A 1 -11.49 9.85 -1.76
C ALA A 1 -12.36 9.27 -0.65
N PHE A 2 -13.45 8.58 -0.99
CA PHE A 2 -14.40 8.02 0.00
C PHE A 2 -14.61 6.53 -0.26
N VAL A 3 -14.54 5.72 0.79
CA VAL A 3 -14.67 4.25 0.74
C VAL A 3 -15.87 3.84 1.58
N ILE A 4 -16.78 3.04 1.00
CA ILE A 4 -17.86 2.40 1.75
C ILE A 4 -17.31 1.09 2.32
N GLU A 5 -16.92 1.11 3.59
CA GLU A 5 -16.17 0.01 4.21
C GLU A 5 -16.92 -1.33 4.18
N ALA A 6 -18.24 -1.31 4.31
CA ALA A 6 -19.07 -2.53 4.27
C ALA A 6 -19.01 -3.28 2.93
N THR A 7 -18.66 -2.62 1.83
CA THR A 7 -18.54 -3.24 0.50
C THR A 7 -17.10 -3.46 0.07
N CYS A 8 -16.13 -2.91 0.80
CA CYS A 8 -14.71 -3.05 0.51
C CYS A 8 -14.26 -4.51 0.68
N ARG A 9 -13.65 -5.08 -0.35
CA ARG A 9 -13.06 -6.44 -0.31
C ARG A 9 -11.57 -6.45 0.04
N GLY A 10 -10.95 -5.28 0.15
CA GLY A 10 -9.53 -5.17 0.45
C GLY A 10 -8.59 -5.57 -0.69
N CYS A 11 -8.99 -5.45 -1.96
CA CYS A 11 -8.13 -5.84 -3.10
C CYS A 11 -6.96 -4.88 -3.38
N GLY A 12 -6.94 -3.68 -2.80
CA GLY A 12 -5.86 -2.71 -2.96
C GLY A 12 -5.86 -1.89 -4.26
N ALA A 13 -6.72 -2.21 -5.25
CA ALA A 13 -6.69 -1.56 -6.56
C ALA A 13 -6.83 -0.02 -6.49
N CYS A 14 -7.68 0.51 -5.60
CA CYS A 14 -7.85 1.96 -5.44
C CYS A 14 -6.63 2.65 -4.81
N ALA A 15 -5.95 1.98 -3.87
CA ALA A 15 -4.73 2.49 -3.26
C ALA A 15 -3.57 2.52 -4.28
N ALA A 16 -3.44 1.47 -5.09
CA ALA A 16 -2.36 1.33 -6.08
C ALA A 16 -2.39 2.39 -7.21
N VAL A 17 -3.57 2.89 -7.58
CA VAL A 17 -3.72 3.89 -8.66
C VAL A 17 -3.75 5.34 -8.19
N CYS A 18 -3.80 5.57 -6.87
CA CYS A 18 -3.89 6.91 -6.32
C CYS A 18 -2.51 7.57 -6.31
N ARG A 19 -2.27 8.49 -7.26
CA ARG A 19 -1.01 9.24 -7.35
C ARG A 19 -0.71 10.13 -6.14
N GLU A 20 -1.76 10.59 -5.46
CA GLU A 20 -1.65 11.41 -4.24
C GLU A 20 -1.50 10.55 -2.97
N GLU A 21 -1.52 9.21 -3.11
CA GLU A 21 -1.35 8.27 -1.99
C GLU A 21 -2.38 8.48 -0.85
N ALA A 22 -3.54 9.04 -1.20
CA ALA A 22 -4.55 9.50 -0.24
C ALA A 22 -5.41 8.36 0.38
N ILE A 23 -5.30 7.13 -0.12
CA ILE A 23 -5.98 5.95 0.42
C ILE A 23 -4.94 4.87 0.70
N ASN A 24 -5.01 4.27 1.88
CA ASN A 24 -4.23 3.10 2.25
C ASN A 24 -5.10 1.84 2.34
N LEU A 25 -4.52 0.70 2.00
CA LEU A 25 -5.10 -0.60 2.31
C LEU A 25 -4.75 -0.97 3.76
N ARG A 26 -5.72 -1.47 4.52
CA ARG A 26 -5.50 -1.85 5.93
C ARG A 26 -4.40 -2.92 6.02
N GLY A 27 -3.38 -2.67 6.84
CA GLY A 27 -2.21 -3.56 6.98
C GLY A 27 -1.15 -3.45 5.88
N TYR A 28 -1.41 -2.64 4.84
CA TYR A 28 -0.53 -2.39 3.71
C TYR A 28 -0.53 -0.89 3.39
N THR A 29 -0.15 -0.09 4.39
CA THR A 29 0.07 1.34 4.14
C THR A 29 1.24 1.52 3.18
N TYR A 30 1.27 2.66 2.51
CA TYR A 30 2.34 2.97 1.58
C TYR A 30 3.74 2.87 2.22
N ASP A 31 3.92 3.43 3.42
CA ASP A 31 5.20 3.37 4.14
C ASP A 31 5.59 1.94 4.51
N GLN A 32 4.63 1.10 4.93
CA GLN A 32 4.87 -0.31 5.20
C GLN A 32 5.29 -1.10 3.95
N LEU A 33 4.73 -0.76 2.79
CA LEU A 33 5.11 -1.39 1.52
C LEU A 33 6.50 -0.93 1.10
N ARG A 34 6.81 0.36 1.22
CA ARG A 34 8.15 0.89 0.93
C ARG A 34 9.21 0.27 1.82
N SER A 35 8.99 0.20 3.13
CA SER A 35 9.95 -0.41 4.05
C SER A 35 10.23 -1.88 3.72
N GLN A 36 9.23 -2.62 3.22
CA GLN A 36 9.42 -4.00 2.76
C GLN A 36 10.30 -4.05 1.49
N ILE A 37 10.06 -3.15 0.53
CA ILE A 37 10.86 -3.08 -0.70
C ILE A 37 12.31 -2.69 -0.37
N ASP A 38 12.50 -1.67 0.45
CA ASP A 38 13.84 -1.18 0.82
C ASP A 38 14.65 -2.28 1.51
N ALA A 39 14.05 -2.99 2.48
CA ALA A 39 14.69 -4.12 3.15
C ALA A 39 15.08 -5.25 2.17
N MET A 40 14.22 -5.57 1.19
CA MET A 40 14.52 -6.57 0.17
C MET A 40 15.67 -6.15 -0.75
N LEU A 41 15.86 -4.85 -0.97
CA LEU A 41 16.95 -4.34 -1.80
C LEU A 41 18.27 -4.29 -1.04
N GLU A 42 18.25 -3.96 0.25
CA GLU A 42 19.43 -4.02 1.12
C GLU A 42 20.04 -5.44 1.17
N GLU A 43 19.20 -6.49 1.23
CA GLU A 43 19.65 -7.90 1.17
C GLU A 43 20.34 -8.31 -0.15
N VAL A 44 20.13 -7.57 -1.24
CA VAL A 44 20.73 -7.87 -2.57
C VAL A 44 22.08 -7.17 -2.75
N GLU A 45 22.38 -6.15 -1.95
CA GLU A 45 23.63 -5.38 -2.03
C GLU A 45 24.76 -5.93 -1.13
N GLU A 46 24.45 -6.87 -0.23
CA GLU A 46 25.43 -7.66 0.55
C GLU A 46 25.90 -8.94 -0.16
#